data_AF-A0AAW2FJ53-F1
#
_entry.id   AF-A0AAW2FJ53-F1
#
_cell.length_a   1.000
_cell.length_b   1.000
_cell.length_c   1.000
_cell.angle_alpha   90.00
_cell.angle_beta   90.00
_cell.angle_gamma   90.00
#
_symmetry.space_group_name_H-M   'P 1'
#
loop_
_entity.id
_entity.type
_entity.pdbx_description
1 polymer ?
#
loop_
_entity_poly.entity_id
_entity_poly.type
_entity_poly.pdbx_seq_one_letter_code
_entity_poly.pdbx_strand_id
1 'polypeptide(L)'
;MIFDAGYQFIFTTSFVGRGLHNIWNQDRLQQLCIAIDNHWDIFTDDLEVQVMKNYSSLSRKFTKLFAGLLIVMLLTFVAIPLAPVLLDVIMPINESRPRIFAVEVEFRLNKEDYFIFIFGYTTAIILVGINIVMGVDAMHIMCTAHACSLFAAVSKQIENIISKANNNKLNKCGYLILDSVNEEIIYQEYIICLKKHQLAIEFVNILESSFQGLSLLLLLLLLANISLIGVRILYVLQIEELIKFGLMFILLLSDLLIVCYSGQRLIDESQNVFYRAYAAEWYNFSPRLKSLLIMTLYRSNIPCGLKAGNMIPLCIATYAAVVRIAMSYFTAFKSFKD
;
A
#
# COMPACT_ATOMS: atom_id res chain seq x y z
N MET A 1 -18.93 2.41 -27.33
CA MET A 1 -19.84 3.26 -26.52
C MET A 1 -20.20 2.63 -25.17
N ILE A 2 -21.04 1.57 -25.07
CA ILE A 2 -21.42 0.98 -23.76
C ILE A 2 -20.19 0.49 -22.98
N PHE A 3 -19.27 -0.19 -23.66
CA PHE A 3 -18.05 -0.70 -23.05
C PHE A 3 -17.12 0.43 -22.57
N ASP A 4 -16.91 1.44 -23.40
CA ASP A 4 -16.06 2.60 -23.07
C ASP A 4 -16.64 3.41 -21.92
N ALA A 5 -17.97 3.56 -21.87
CA ALA A 5 -18.69 4.16 -20.75
C ALA A 5 -18.54 3.33 -19.47
N GLY A 6 -18.62 2.00 -19.56
CA GLY A 6 -18.44 1.10 -18.41
C GLY A 6 -17.05 1.22 -17.78
N TYR A 7 -16.00 1.21 -18.60
CA TYR A 7 -14.62 1.41 -18.14
C TYR A 7 -14.45 2.77 -17.45
N GLN A 8 -14.91 3.85 -18.09
CA GLN A 8 -14.82 5.20 -17.52
C GLN A 8 -15.62 5.34 -16.22
N PHE A 9 -16.80 4.71 -16.14
CA PHE A 9 -17.61 4.68 -14.93
C PHE A 9 -16.85 4.04 -13.77
N ILE A 10 -16.12 2.94 -14.01
CA ILE A 10 -15.35 2.28 -12.95
C ILE A 10 -14.17 3.14 -12.50
N PHE A 11 -13.45 3.78 -13.43
CA PHE A 11 -12.33 4.69 -13.08
C PHE A 11 -12.81 5.92 -12.31
N THR A 12 -13.89 6.55 -12.76
CA THR A 12 -14.48 7.69 -12.06
C THR A 12 -15.01 7.28 -10.69
N THR A 13 -15.63 6.10 -10.57
CA THR A 13 -16.04 5.53 -9.27
C THR A 13 -14.85 5.31 -8.34
N SER A 14 -13.70 4.86 -8.87
CA SER A 14 -12.46 4.73 -8.08
C SER A 14 -11.98 6.09 -7.56
N PHE A 15 -11.95 7.13 -8.40
CA PHE A 15 -11.55 8.47 -7.99
C PHE A 15 -12.51 9.07 -6.96
N VAL A 16 -13.81 8.95 -7.18
CA VAL A 16 -14.85 9.41 -6.25
C VAL A 16 -14.76 8.64 -4.93
N GLY A 17 -14.58 7.32 -4.98
CA GLY A 17 -14.42 6.48 -3.80
C GLY A 17 -13.22 6.89 -2.95
N ARG A 18 -12.08 7.20 -3.59
CA ARG A 18 -10.88 7.73 -2.91
C ARG A 18 -11.11 9.11 -2.30
N GLY A 19 -11.80 10.00 -3.02
CA GLY A 19 -12.18 11.33 -2.51
C GLY A 19 -13.10 11.24 -1.29
N LEU A 20 -14.16 10.42 -1.38
CA LEU A 20 -15.09 10.18 -0.28
C LEU A 20 -14.41 9.52 0.92
N HIS A 21 -13.46 8.60 0.69
CA HIS A 21 -12.69 7.99 1.77
C HIS A 21 -11.93 9.03 2.60
N ASN A 22 -11.25 9.99 1.96
CA ASN A 22 -10.55 11.06 2.65
C ASN A 22 -11.48 11.92 3.49
N ILE A 23 -12.66 12.27 2.96
CA ILE A 23 -13.66 13.08 3.69
C ILE A 23 -14.21 12.31 4.88
N TRP A 24 -14.61 11.05 4.67
CA TRP A 24 -15.25 10.24 5.70
C TRP A 24 -14.29 9.83 6.82
N ASN A 25 -13.02 9.59 6.51
CA ASN A 25 -12.00 9.15 7.47
C ASN A 25 -11.04 10.26 7.89
N GLN A 26 -11.38 11.53 7.64
CA GLN A 26 -10.50 12.67 7.90
C GLN A 26 -9.94 12.66 9.33
N ASP A 27 -10.81 12.46 10.33
CA ASP A 27 -10.39 12.44 11.74
C ASP A 27 -9.41 11.30 12.04
N ARG A 28 -9.63 10.11 11.48
CA ARG A 28 -8.74 8.96 11.67
C ARG A 28 -7.42 9.13 10.94
N LEU A 29 -7.44 9.69 9.74
CA LEU A 29 -6.22 10.01 8.98
C LEU A 29 -5.39 11.07 9.73
N GLN A 30 -6.04 12.07 10.32
CA GLN A 30 -5.38 13.05 11.18
C GLN A 30 -4.80 12.39 12.44
N GLN A 31 -5.54 11.49 13.09
CA GLN A 31 -5.03 10.70 14.23
C GLN A 31 -3.78 9.90 13.85
N LEU A 32 -3.73 9.28 12.66
CA LEU A 32 -2.53 8.58 12.19
C LEU A 32 -1.34 9.53 12.03
N CYS A 33 -1.54 10.72 11.46
CA CYS A 33 -0.48 11.73 11.32
C CYS A 33 0.05 12.19 12.69
N ILE A 34 -0.84 12.49 13.64
CA ILE A 34 -0.47 12.89 15.00
C ILE A 34 0.25 11.75 15.72
N ALA A 35 -0.23 10.51 15.56
CA ALA A 35 0.43 9.35 16.14
C ALA A 35 1.83 9.14 15.57
N ILE A 36 2.04 9.34 14.26
CA ILE A 36 3.38 9.28 13.65
C ILE A 36 4.34 10.27 14.32
N ASP A 37 3.91 11.53 14.50
CA ASP A 37 4.70 12.57 15.15
C ASP A 37 5.06 12.18 16.59
N ASN A 38 4.05 11.83 17.39
CA ASN A 38 4.25 11.36 18.78
C ASN A 38 5.17 10.14 18.87
N HIS A 39 5.11 9.22 17.90
CA HIS A 39 5.99 8.05 17.89
C HIS A 39 7.46 8.41 17.71
N TRP A 40 7.80 9.49 16.99
CA TRP A 40 9.19 9.94 16.88
C TRP A 40 9.74 10.47 18.21
N ASP A 41 8.87 11.02 19.07
CA ASP A 41 9.24 11.44 20.44
C ASP A 41 9.30 10.29 21.44
N ILE A 42 8.60 9.18 21.17
CA ILE A 42 8.56 7.99 22.05
C ILE A 42 9.69 7.00 21.71
N PHE A 43 10.03 6.87 20.43
CA PHE A 43 11.04 5.93 19.94
C PHE A 43 12.40 6.62 19.77
N THR A 44 13.08 6.88 20.89
CA THR A 44 14.27 7.73 20.95
C THR A 44 15.61 6.99 20.94
N ASP A 45 15.62 5.66 21.11
CA ASP A 45 16.88 4.90 21.11
C ASP A 45 17.53 4.90 19.72
N ASP A 46 18.87 4.96 19.65
CA ASP A 46 19.61 5.06 18.40
C ASP A 46 19.26 3.94 17.41
N LEU A 47 19.06 2.71 17.91
CA LEU A 47 18.70 1.58 17.06
C LEU A 47 17.27 1.69 16.55
N GLU A 48 16.35 2.18 17.38
CA GLU A 48 14.94 2.42 17.01
C GLU A 48 14.85 3.50 15.93
N VAL A 49 15.50 4.64 16.17
CA VAL A 49 15.55 5.77 15.23
C VAL A 49 16.18 5.34 13.91
N GLN A 50 17.25 4.54 13.93
CA GLN A 50 17.87 4.02 12.73
C GLN A 50 16.90 3.11 11.93
N VAL A 51 16.19 2.22 12.61
CA VAL A 51 15.18 1.34 11.98
C VAL A 51 14.06 2.18 11.35
N MET A 52 13.50 3.12 12.09
CA MET A 52 12.44 4.01 11.61
C MET A 52 12.87 4.84 10.40
N LYS A 53 14.09 5.40 10.42
CA LYS A 53 14.67 6.12 9.27
C LYS A 53 14.86 5.23 8.04
N ASN A 54 15.27 3.97 8.22
CA ASN A 54 15.42 3.02 7.12
C ASN A 54 14.07 2.72 6.45
N TYR A 55 13.02 2.48 7.22
CA TYR A 55 11.67 2.28 6.71
C TYR A 55 11.10 3.53 6.05
N SER A 56 11.31 4.71 6.63
CA SER A 56 10.91 5.99 6.02
C SER A 56 11.62 6.21 4.66
N SER A 57 12.91 5.93 4.58
CA SER A 57 13.68 6.01 3.33
C SER A 57 13.19 5.01 2.27
N LEU A 58 12.88 3.77 2.69
CA LEU A 58 12.32 2.74 1.83
C LEU A 58 10.94 3.14 1.30
N SER A 59 10.05 3.58 2.18
CA SER A 59 8.71 4.09 1.86
C SER A 59 8.80 5.23 0.82
N ARG A 60 9.67 6.21 1.05
CA ARG A 60 9.90 7.32 0.12
C ARG A 60 10.38 6.85 -1.26
N LYS A 61 11.22 5.82 -1.34
CA LYS A 61 11.66 5.24 -2.63
C LYS A 61 10.48 4.57 -3.35
N PHE A 62 9.67 3.79 -2.63
CA PHE A 62 8.46 3.18 -3.18
C PHE A 62 7.45 4.21 -3.68
N THR A 63 7.16 5.26 -2.91
CA THR A 63 6.26 6.34 -3.32
C THR A 63 6.77 7.07 -4.56
N LYS A 64 8.09 7.33 -4.67
CA LYS A 64 8.69 7.94 -5.87
C LYS A 64 8.58 7.04 -7.11
N LEU A 65 8.81 5.74 -6.94
CA LEU A 65 8.65 4.77 -8.02
C LEU A 65 7.20 4.74 -8.51
N PHE A 66 6.24 4.67 -7.59
CA PHE A 66 4.80 4.68 -7.91
C PHE A 66 4.37 5.99 -8.58
N ALA A 67 4.84 7.14 -8.08
CA ALA A 67 4.61 8.44 -8.72
C ALA A 67 5.15 8.47 -10.15
N GLY A 68 6.34 7.92 -10.38
CA GLY A 68 6.93 7.79 -11.71
C GLY A 68 6.04 6.98 -12.67
N LEU A 69 5.50 5.85 -12.21
CA LEU A 69 4.58 5.03 -13.01
C LEU A 69 3.30 5.79 -13.39
N LEU A 70 2.71 6.54 -12.46
CA LEU A 70 1.52 7.36 -12.76
C LEU A 70 1.84 8.53 -13.69
N ILE A 71 3.01 9.16 -13.57
CA ILE A 71 3.44 10.23 -14.49
C ILE A 71 3.63 9.68 -15.90
N VAL A 72 4.26 8.50 -16.06
CA VAL A 72 4.40 7.85 -17.37
C VAL A 72 3.02 7.61 -18.00
N MET A 73 2.04 7.14 -17.21
CA MET A 73 0.67 6.93 -17.68
C MET A 73 -0.06 8.24 -18.04
N LEU A 74 0.18 9.32 -17.29
CA LEU A 74 -0.32 10.65 -17.66
C LEU A 74 0.26 11.10 -19.01
N LEU A 75 1.57 10.95 -19.20
CA LEU A 75 2.25 11.33 -20.44
C LEU A 75 1.74 10.52 -21.63
N THR A 76 1.47 9.23 -21.48
CA THR A 76 0.88 8.43 -22.57
C THR A 76 -0.54 8.87 -22.89
N PHE A 77 -1.38 9.18 -21.89
CA PHE A 77 -2.73 9.71 -22.16
C PHE A 77 -2.75 11.09 -22.80
N VAL A 78 -1.77 11.93 -22.48
CA VAL A 78 -1.61 13.23 -23.13
C VAL A 78 -1.07 13.05 -24.56
N ALA A 79 -0.15 12.11 -24.78
CA ALA A 79 0.45 11.87 -26.08
C ALA A 79 -0.53 11.32 -27.13
N ILE A 80 -1.47 10.44 -26.74
CA ILE A 80 -2.46 9.83 -27.65
C ILE A 80 -3.23 10.88 -28.50
N PRO A 81 -3.91 11.88 -27.91
CA PRO A 81 -4.63 12.90 -28.68
C PRO A 81 -3.72 13.88 -29.42
N LEU A 82 -2.49 14.10 -28.94
CA LEU A 82 -1.51 15.01 -29.57
C LEU A 82 -0.81 14.37 -30.78
N ALA A 83 -0.65 13.04 -30.80
CA ALA A 83 0.02 12.32 -31.88
C ALA A 83 -0.54 12.62 -33.29
N PRO A 84 -1.86 12.53 -33.56
CA PRO A 84 -2.39 12.84 -34.88
C PRO A 84 -2.18 14.31 -35.26
N VAL A 85 -2.28 15.24 -34.31
CA VAL A 85 -2.06 16.69 -34.53
C VAL A 85 -0.63 16.95 -34.97
N LEU A 86 0.35 16.35 -34.27
CA LEU A 86 1.77 16.50 -34.62
C LEU A 86 2.09 15.86 -35.97
N LEU A 87 1.51 14.69 -36.25
CA LEU A 87 1.70 14.01 -37.53
C LEU A 87 1.09 14.81 -38.69
N ASP A 88 -0.01 15.55 -38.49
CA ASP A 88 -0.57 16.42 -39.53
C ASP A 88 0.36 17.58 -39.88
N VAL A 89 1.16 18.07 -38.92
CA VAL A 89 2.14 19.14 -39.12
C VAL A 89 3.43 18.61 -39.77
N ILE A 90 3.94 17.46 -39.32
CA ILE A 90 5.24 16.92 -39.75
C ILE A 90 5.12 16.13 -41.07
N MET A 91 4.04 15.36 -41.22
CA MET A 91 3.79 14.50 -42.38
C MET A 91 2.33 14.65 -42.82
N PRO A 92 1.99 15.77 -43.48
CA PRO A 92 0.64 16.06 -43.92
C PRO A 92 0.17 15.03 -44.96
N ILE A 93 -1.06 14.59 -44.80
CA ILE A 93 -1.80 13.78 -45.77
C ILE A 93 -2.95 14.62 -46.34
N ASN A 94 -3.50 14.23 -47.50
CA ASN A 94 -4.54 15.03 -48.21
C ASN A 94 -5.80 15.27 -47.34
N GLU A 95 -6.10 14.36 -46.42
CA GLU A 95 -7.20 14.48 -45.45
C GLU A 95 -6.62 14.50 -44.03
N SER A 96 -7.15 15.36 -43.15
CA SER A 96 -6.68 15.42 -41.76
C SER A 96 -6.94 14.11 -41.02
N ARG A 97 -5.99 13.67 -40.17
CA ARG A 97 -6.16 12.47 -39.36
C ARG A 97 -7.32 12.64 -38.38
N PRO A 98 -8.12 11.58 -38.13
CA PRO A 98 -9.21 11.66 -37.16
C PRO A 98 -8.67 11.99 -35.76
N ARG A 99 -9.36 12.89 -35.04
CA ARG A 99 -9.01 13.25 -33.67
C ARG A 99 -9.42 12.14 -32.71
N ILE A 100 -8.44 11.50 -32.09
CA ILE A 100 -8.62 10.43 -31.10
C ILE A 100 -8.50 11.02 -29.69
N PHE A 101 -9.33 10.58 -28.75
CA PHE A 101 -9.25 11.00 -27.35
C PHE A 101 -8.85 9.84 -26.44
N ALA A 102 -8.01 10.12 -25.45
CA ALA A 102 -7.65 9.14 -24.42
C ALA A 102 -8.87 8.71 -23.58
N VAL A 103 -9.83 9.62 -23.37
CA VAL A 103 -11.10 9.37 -22.69
C VAL A 103 -12.22 9.80 -23.63
N GLU A 104 -13.05 8.84 -24.03
CA GLU A 104 -14.21 9.08 -24.90
C GLU A 104 -15.39 9.61 -24.08
N VAL A 105 -15.54 10.94 -23.99
CA VAL A 105 -16.72 11.56 -23.38
C VAL A 105 -17.64 12.07 -24.48
N GLU A 106 -18.92 11.75 -24.38
CA GLU A 106 -19.92 12.20 -25.35
C GLU A 106 -20.44 13.59 -24.97
N PHE A 107 -19.80 14.63 -25.48
CA PHE A 107 -20.21 16.02 -25.23
C PHE A 107 -21.41 16.50 -26.08
N ARG A 108 -21.93 15.66 -26.99
CA ARG A 108 -22.91 16.07 -28.05
C ARG A 108 -22.46 17.31 -28.85
N LEU A 109 -21.15 17.56 -28.88
CA LEU A 109 -20.50 18.63 -29.64
C LEU A 109 -19.69 18.03 -30.78
N ASN A 110 -19.46 18.80 -31.84
CA ASN A 110 -18.52 18.40 -32.88
C ASN A 110 -17.10 18.31 -32.30
N LYS A 111 -16.52 17.11 -32.33
CA LYS A 111 -15.23 16.81 -31.70
C LYS A 111 -14.06 17.53 -32.37
N GLU A 112 -14.21 17.86 -33.66
CA GLU A 112 -13.16 18.51 -34.44
C GLU A 112 -13.07 20.01 -34.13
N ASP A 113 -14.22 20.70 -34.10
CA ASP A 113 -14.28 22.14 -33.84
C ASP A 113 -13.85 22.52 -32.41
N TYR A 114 -14.14 21.65 -31.44
CA TYR A 114 -13.89 21.89 -30.02
C TYR A 114 -12.73 21.08 -29.44
N PHE A 115 -11.85 20.54 -30.30
CA PHE A 115 -10.77 19.64 -29.89
C PHE A 115 -9.92 20.19 -28.73
N ILE A 116 -9.47 21.45 -28.81
CA ILE A 116 -8.59 22.06 -27.80
C ILE A 116 -9.30 22.15 -26.43
N PHE A 117 -10.57 22.55 -26.42
CA PHE A 117 -11.36 22.66 -25.19
C PHE A 117 -11.60 21.29 -24.57
N ILE A 118 -11.99 20.29 -25.37
CA ILE A 118 -12.21 18.92 -24.91
C ILE A 118 -10.91 18.30 -24.38
N PHE A 119 -9.80 18.51 -25.09
CA PHE A 119 -8.48 18.03 -24.68
C PHE A 119 -8.02 18.68 -23.36
N GLY A 120 -8.17 20.00 -23.23
CA GLY A 120 -7.83 20.72 -22.00
C GLY A 120 -8.66 20.24 -20.81
N TYR A 121 -9.99 20.11 -20.99
CA TYR A 121 -10.91 19.62 -19.96
C TYR A 121 -10.59 18.19 -19.52
N THR A 122 -10.42 17.27 -20.49
CA THR A 122 -10.12 15.85 -20.18
C THR A 122 -8.76 15.69 -19.51
N THR A 123 -7.75 16.45 -19.94
CA THR A 123 -6.42 16.46 -19.29
C THR A 123 -6.51 16.98 -17.85
N ALA A 124 -7.27 18.05 -17.60
CA ALA A 124 -7.47 18.58 -16.26
C ALA A 124 -8.12 17.55 -15.32
N ILE A 125 -9.15 16.82 -15.79
CA ILE A 125 -9.80 15.76 -15.01
C ILE A 125 -8.81 14.63 -14.68
N ILE A 126 -8.04 14.17 -15.67
CA ILE A 126 -7.05 13.10 -15.45
C ILE A 126 -6.01 13.55 -14.42
N LEU A 127 -5.53 14.79 -14.52
CA LEU A 127 -4.57 15.35 -13.56
C LEU A 127 -5.14 15.37 -12.14
N VAL A 128 -6.38 15.84 -11.96
CA VAL A 128 -7.06 15.82 -10.65
C VAL A 128 -7.20 14.40 -10.13
N GLY A 129 -7.65 13.45 -10.96
CA GLY A 129 -7.79 12.05 -10.59
C GLY A 129 -6.48 11.41 -10.13
N ILE A 130 -5.38 11.64 -10.87
CA ILE A 130 -4.05 11.12 -10.51
C ILE A 130 -3.56 11.72 -9.18
N ASN A 131 -3.78 13.01 -8.92
CA ASN A 131 -3.41 13.62 -7.65
C ASN A 131 -4.18 13.00 -6.46
N ILE A 132 -5.48 12.71 -6.63
CA ILE A 132 -6.28 12.02 -5.61
C ILE A 132 -5.73 10.62 -5.34
N VAL A 133 -5.44 9.85 -6.39
CA VAL A 133 -4.84 8.50 -6.28
C VAL A 133 -3.50 8.57 -5.55
N MET A 134 -2.60 9.45 -6.01
CA MET A 134 -1.29 9.65 -5.39
C MET A 134 -1.38 9.99 -3.92
N GLY A 135 -2.27 10.91 -3.53
CA GLY A 135 -2.41 11.32 -2.14
C GLY A 135 -2.82 10.15 -1.23
N VAL A 136 -3.84 9.40 -1.65
CA VAL A 136 -4.37 8.27 -0.86
C VAL A 136 -3.38 7.11 -0.79
N ASP A 137 -2.76 6.72 -1.90
CA ASP A 137 -1.82 5.60 -1.93
C ASP A 137 -0.50 5.95 -1.25
N ALA A 138 -0.01 7.18 -1.38
CA ALA A 138 1.16 7.63 -0.65
C ALA A 138 0.93 7.60 0.87
N MET A 139 -0.26 8.03 1.33
CA MET A 139 -0.65 7.95 2.74
C MET A 139 -0.68 6.49 3.21
N HIS A 140 -1.26 5.59 2.42
CA HIS A 140 -1.29 4.16 2.72
C HIS A 140 0.13 3.56 2.84
N ILE A 141 1.00 3.80 1.85
CA ILE A 141 2.41 3.35 1.84
C ILE A 141 3.19 3.90 3.03
N MET A 142 2.98 5.17 3.37
CA MET A 142 3.65 5.82 4.50
C MET A 142 3.22 5.19 5.83
N CYS A 143 1.91 5.10 6.09
CA CYS A 143 1.40 4.55 7.35
C CYS A 143 1.77 3.07 7.51
N THR A 144 1.63 2.26 6.46
CA THR A 144 2.02 0.83 6.52
C THR A 144 3.51 0.66 6.79
N ALA A 145 4.37 1.44 6.14
CA ALA A 145 5.81 1.42 6.40
C ALA A 145 6.16 1.89 7.81
N HIS A 146 5.47 2.92 8.33
CA HIS A 146 5.62 3.37 9.71
C HIS A 146 5.25 2.27 10.69
N ALA A 147 4.10 1.61 10.51
CA ALA A 147 3.67 0.47 11.33
C ALA A 147 4.70 -0.67 11.32
N CYS A 148 5.21 -1.05 10.14
CA CYS A 148 6.28 -2.03 10.01
C CYS A 148 7.53 -1.63 10.83
N SER A 149 7.88 -0.35 10.80
CA SER A 149 9.05 0.17 11.52
C SER A 149 8.89 0.09 13.04
N LEU A 150 7.68 0.33 13.57
CA LEU A 150 7.39 0.21 15.00
C LEU A 150 7.56 -1.24 15.47
N PHE A 151 7.01 -2.21 14.74
CA PHE A 151 7.20 -3.63 15.06
C PHE A 151 8.66 -4.06 14.93
N ALA A 152 9.36 -3.63 13.89
CA ALA A 152 10.79 -3.93 13.71
C ALA A 152 11.65 -3.35 14.86
N ALA A 153 11.36 -2.12 15.30
CA ALA A 153 12.03 -1.48 16.43
C ALA A 153 11.77 -2.23 17.74
N VAL A 154 10.51 -2.58 18.02
CA VAL A 154 10.11 -3.38 19.18
C VAL A 154 10.78 -4.76 19.17
N SER A 155 10.77 -5.44 18.02
CA SER A 155 11.38 -6.76 17.84
C SER A 155 12.88 -6.74 18.17
N LYS A 156 13.59 -5.69 17.73
CA LYS A 156 15.02 -5.49 18.01
C LYS A 156 15.28 -5.12 19.48
N GLN A 157 14.42 -4.32 20.10
CA GLN A 157 14.51 -4.03 21.54
C GLN A 157 14.36 -5.32 22.36
N ILE A 158 13.37 -6.16 22.03
CA ILE A 158 13.15 -7.43 22.71
C ILE A 158 14.41 -8.31 22.63
N GLU A 159 15.01 -8.44 21.44
CA GLU A 159 16.26 -9.18 21.24
C GLU A 159 17.42 -8.62 22.10
N ASN A 160 17.57 -7.29 22.15
CA ASN A 160 18.57 -6.64 22.98
C ASN A 160 18.34 -6.88 24.47
N ILE A 161 17.11 -6.78 24.96
CA ILE A 161 16.77 -7.01 26.37
C ILE A 161 17.03 -8.48 26.76
N ILE A 162 16.66 -9.42 25.89
CA ILE A 162 16.91 -10.85 26.06
C ILE A 162 18.41 -11.13 26.16
N SER A 163 19.22 -10.57 25.26
CA SER A 163 20.67 -10.77 25.26
C SER A 163 21.34 -10.20 26.53
N LYS A 164 20.92 -9.01 26.99
CA LYS A 164 21.38 -8.44 28.27
C LYS A 164 21.05 -9.37 29.44
N ALA A 165 19.82 -9.89 29.49
CA ALA A 165 19.37 -10.80 30.55
C ALA A 165 20.19 -12.10 30.59
N ASN A 166 20.58 -12.64 29.43
CA ASN A 166 21.42 -13.84 29.36
C ASN A 166 22.86 -13.58 29.82
N ASN A 167 23.48 -12.48 29.37
CA ASN A 167 24.87 -12.14 29.69
C ASN A 167 25.08 -11.86 31.18
N ASN A 168 24.12 -11.22 31.85
CA ASN A 168 24.19 -10.93 33.28
C ASN A 168 24.30 -12.20 34.14
N LYS A 169 23.76 -13.32 33.67
CA LYS A 169 23.78 -14.58 34.43
C LYS A 169 25.07 -15.38 34.24
N LEU A 170 25.84 -15.12 33.17
CA LEU A 170 27.13 -15.77 32.90
C LEU A 170 28.26 -15.20 33.80
N ASN A 171 28.20 -13.91 34.15
CA ASN A 171 29.20 -13.19 34.95
C ASN A 171 29.05 -13.41 36.47
N LYS A 172 28.51 -14.55 36.89
CA LYS A 172 28.05 -14.90 38.25
C LYS A 172 29.14 -15.13 39.32
N CYS A 173 30.23 -14.37 39.29
CA CYS A 173 31.23 -14.36 40.36
C CYS A 173 31.31 -12.95 40.97
N GLY A 174 30.55 -12.66 42.04
CA GLY A 174 30.80 -11.40 42.78
C GLY A 174 29.74 -10.87 43.76
N TYR A 175 28.61 -10.31 43.31
CA TYR A 175 27.86 -9.36 44.16
C TYR A 175 26.32 -9.41 43.97
N LEU A 176 25.61 -9.91 44.98
CA LEU A 176 24.13 -10.09 45.00
C LEU A 176 23.31 -8.78 44.88
N ILE A 177 23.85 -7.63 45.27
CA ILE A 177 23.13 -6.33 45.25
C ILE A 177 23.13 -5.72 43.83
N LEU A 178 24.19 -5.94 43.05
CA LEU A 178 24.26 -5.47 41.66
C LEU A 178 23.28 -6.24 40.77
N ASP A 179 23.08 -7.52 41.06
CA ASP A 179 22.16 -8.41 40.35
C ASP A 179 20.68 -7.98 40.49
N SER A 180 20.25 -7.54 41.68
CA SER A 180 18.86 -7.11 41.90
C SER A 180 18.54 -5.77 41.21
N VAL A 181 19.48 -4.83 41.21
CA VAL A 181 19.33 -3.54 40.50
C VAL A 181 19.30 -3.74 38.99
N ASN A 182 20.17 -4.62 38.47
CA ASN A 182 20.25 -4.91 37.03
C ASN A 182 19.00 -5.67 36.53
N GLU A 183 18.43 -6.57 37.35
CA GLU A 183 17.15 -7.22 37.04
C GLU A 183 15.99 -6.22 36.97
N GLU A 184 15.91 -5.28 37.93
CA GLU A 184 14.85 -4.27 37.95
C GLU A 184 14.96 -3.32 36.74
N ILE A 185 16.17 -2.95 36.31
CA ILE A 185 16.39 -2.17 35.08
C ILE A 185 15.89 -2.93 33.84
N ILE A 186 16.26 -4.21 33.68
CA ILE A 186 15.81 -5.06 32.56
C ILE A 186 14.28 -5.19 32.55
N TYR A 187 13.69 -5.37 33.73
CA TYR A 187 12.24 -5.47 33.88
C TYR A 187 11.54 -4.18 33.46
N GLN A 188 12.07 -3.01 33.85
CA GLN A 188 11.54 -1.72 33.43
C GLN A 188 11.72 -1.46 31.93
N GLU A 189 12.88 -1.78 31.35
CA GLU A 189 13.12 -1.72 29.91
C GLU A 189 12.09 -2.58 29.14
N TYR A 190 11.82 -3.79 29.63
CA TYR A 190 10.83 -4.68 29.01
C TYR A 190 9.40 -4.11 29.08
N ILE A 191 9.01 -3.52 30.21
CA ILE A 191 7.69 -2.85 30.33
C ILE A 191 7.57 -1.70 29.34
N ILE A 192 8.62 -0.88 29.18
CA ILE A 192 8.63 0.22 28.21
C ILE A 192 8.49 -0.33 26.79
N CYS A 193 9.21 -1.40 26.47
CA CYS A 193 9.11 -2.08 25.18
C CYS A 193 7.69 -2.61 24.91
N LEU A 194 7.02 -3.18 25.93
CA LEU A 194 5.63 -3.63 25.82
C LEU A 194 4.65 -2.49 25.58
N LYS A 195 4.85 -1.32 26.21
CA LYS A 195 4.03 -0.13 25.93
C LYS A 195 4.22 0.32 24.47
N LYS A 196 5.45 0.32 23.95
CA LYS A 196 5.74 0.60 22.54
C LYS A 196 5.07 -0.41 21.60
N HIS A 197 5.05 -1.69 21.96
CA HIS A 197 4.34 -2.73 21.20
C HIS A 197 2.82 -2.47 21.16
N GLN A 198 2.22 -2.04 22.28
CA GLN A 198 0.80 -1.68 22.33
C GLN A 198 0.47 -0.49 21.42
N LEU A 199 1.33 0.54 21.41
CA LEU A 199 1.18 1.68 20.50
C LEU A 199 1.24 1.26 19.02
N ALA A 200 2.15 0.34 18.67
CA ALA A 200 2.24 -0.20 17.31
C ALA A 200 0.95 -0.94 16.90
N ILE A 201 0.37 -1.73 17.81
CA ILE A 201 -0.90 -2.44 17.60
C ILE A 201 -2.05 -1.44 17.42
N GLU A 202 -2.14 -0.44 18.30
CA GLU A 202 -3.18 0.59 18.24
C GLU A 202 -3.12 1.36 16.91
N PHE A 203 -1.92 1.72 16.48
CA PHE A 203 -1.69 2.38 15.19
C PHE A 203 -2.20 1.53 14.01
N VAL A 204 -1.92 0.21 14.01
CA VAL A 204 -2.45 -0.68 12.96
C VAL A 204 -3.97 -0.80 13.01
N ASN A 205 -4.59 -0.84 14.18
CA ASN A 205 -6.05 -0.90 14.29
C ASN A 205 -6.72 0.36 13.70
N ILE A 206 -6.15 1.54 13.94
CA ILE A 206 -6.61 2.80 13.34
C ILE A 206 -6.39 2.76 11.82
N LEU A 207 -5.24 2.26 11.37
CA LEU A 207 -4.92 2.13 9.95
C LEU A 207 -5.88 1.16 9.23
N GLU A 208 -6.10 -0.04 9.76
CA GLU A 208 -7.01 -1.04 9.21
C GLU A 208 -8.44 -0.49 9.14
N SER A 209 -8.94 0.07 10.25
CA SER A 209 -10.31 0.59 10.32
C SER A 209 -10.57 1.78 9.39
N SER A 210 -9.53 2.55 9.06
CA SER A 210 -9.60 3.66 8.10
C SER A 210 -9.69 3.15 6.66
N PHE A 211 -8.85 2.19 6.28
CA PHE A 211 -8.72 1.75 4.89
C PHE A 211 -9.58 0.55 4.50
N GLN A 212 -10.12 -0.23 5.45
CA GLN A 212 -10.87 -1.46 5.17
C GLN A 212 -11.97 -1.32 4.10
N GLY A 213 -12.76 -0.25 4.14
CA GLY A 213 -13.87 -0.03 3.22
C GLY A 213 -13.40 0.38 1.83
N LEU A 214 -12.39 1.26 1.78
CA LEU A 214 -11.77 1.67 0.52
C LEU A 214 -11.08 0.47 -0.16
N SER A 215 -10.32 -0.34 0.58
CA SER A 215 -9.65 -1.51 0.03
C SER A 215 -10.62 -2.54 -0.54
N LEU A 216 -11.79 -2.73 0.08
CA LEU A 216 -12.84 -3.60 -0.47
C LEU A 216 -13.40 -3.03 -1.78
N LEU A 217 -13.75 -1.74 -1.80
CA LEU A 217 -14.26 -1.07 -2.98
C LEU A 217 -13.24 -1.17 -4.14
N LEU A 218 -11.98 -0.84 -3.89
CA LEU A 218 -10.92 -0.89 -4.90
C LEU A 218 -10.69 -2.32 -5.42
N LEU A 219 -10.75 -3.34 -4.56
CA LEU A 219 -10.61 -4.73 -4.98
C LEU A 219 -11.76 -5.18 -5.91
N LEU A 220 -12.99 -4.79 -5.61
CA LEU A 220 -14.15 -5.08 -6.46
C LEU A 220 -14.06 -4.37 -7.81
N LEU A 221 -13.72 -3.08 -7.80
CA LEU A 221 -13.52 -2.28 -9.02
C LEU A 221 -12.36 -2.83 -9.86
N LEU A 222 -11.30 -3.33 -9.23
CA LEU A 222 -10.17 -3.97 -9.91
C LEU A 222 -10.60 -5.23 -10.66
N LEU A 223 -11.35 -6.12 -10.02
CA LEU A 223 -11.84 -7.34 -10.67
C LEU A 223 -12.76 -7.02 -11.85
N ALA A 224 -13.62 -6.01 -11.72
CA ALA A 224 -14.47 -5.52 -12.82
C ALA A 224 -13.65 -4.89 -13.96
N ASN A 225 -12.58 -4.14 -13.65
CA ASN A 225 -11.70 -3.58 -14.67
C ASN A 225 -10.94 -4.65 -15.44
N ILE A 226 -10.41 -5.65 -14.73
CA ILE A 226 -9.66 -6.76 -15.34
C ILE A 226 -10.53 -7.53 -16.33
N SER A 227 -11.78 -7.81 -15.98
CA SER A 227 -12.70 -8.53 -16.87
C SER A 227 -13.02 -7.71 -18.12
N LEU A 228 -13.30 -6.42 -17.97
CA LEU A 228 -13.54 -5.52 -19.09
C LEU A 228 -12.29 -5.45 -19.99
N ILE A 229 -11.12 -5.10 -19.45
CA ILE A 229 -9.87 -4.99 -20.21
C ILE A 229 -9.59 -6.28 -21.00
N GLY A 230 -9.79 -7.44 -20.38
CA GLY A 230 -9.65 -8.73 -21.05
C GLY A 230 -10.54 -8.89 -22.28
N VAL A 231 -11.82 -8.50 -22.19
CA VAL A 231 -12.74 -8.48 -23.34
C VAL A 231 -12.23 -7.51 -24.42
N ARG A 232 -11.84 -6.28 -24.06
CA ARG A 232 -11.40 -5.29 -25.05
C ARG A 232 -10.19 -5.75 -25.86
N ILE A 233 -9.19 -6.31 -25.17
CA ILE A 233 -7.97 -6.84 -25.80
C ILE A 233 -8.28 -8.00 -26.75
N LEU A 234 -9.28 -8.82 -26.44
CA LEU A 234 -9.66 -9.95 -27.30
C LEU A 234 -10.42 -9.52 -28.55
N TYR A 235 -11.29 -8.51 -28.46
CA TYR A 235 -12.15 -8.10 -29.57
C TYR A 235 -11.55 -6.99 -30.45
N VAL A 236 -10.60 -6.19 -29.96
CA VAL A 236 -9.97 -5.11 -30.74
C VAL A 236 -8.53 -5.45 -31.13
N LEU A 237 -8.25 -5.43 -32.44
CA LEU A 237 -6.93 -5.73 -33.03
C LEU A 237 -6.06 -4.50 -33.35
N GLN A 238 -6.45 -3.31 -32.88
CA GLN A 238 -5.64 -2.11 -33.11
C GLN A 238 -4.49 -2.01 -32.11
N ILE A 239 -3.27 -1.80 -32.61
CA ILE A 239 -2.04 -1.74 -31.80
C ILE A 239 -2.11 -0.61 -30.76
N GLU A 240 -2.70 0.53 -31.11
CA GLU A 240 -2.83 1.69 -30.21
C GLU A 240 -3.69 1.37 -28.97
N GLU A 241 -4.82 0.70 -29.17
CA GLU A 241 -5.67 0.26 -28.07
C GLU A 241 -5.00 -0.82 -27.22
N LEU A 242 -4.28 -1.76 -27.86
CA LEU A 242 -3.54 -2.78 -27.14
C LEU A 242 -2.49 -2.18 -26.19
N ILE A 243 -1.74 -1.17 -26.65
CA ILE A 243 -0.77 -0.46 -25.81
C ILE A 243 -1.48 0.24 -24.65
N LYS A 244 -2.56 0.98 -24.94
CA LYS A 244 -3.35 1.71 -23.93
C LYS A 244 -3.87 0.78 -22.83
N PHE A 245 -4.60 -0.26 -23.21
CA PHE A 245 -5.22 -1.19 -22.27
C PHE A 245 -4.20 -2.10 -21.58
N GLY A 246 -3.10 -2.46 -22.26
CA GLY A 246 -1.98 -3.17 -21.66
C GLY A 246 -1.30 -2.36 -20.55
N LEU A 247 -1.02 -1.08 -20.79
CA LEU A 247 -0.46 -0.17 -19.78
C LEU A 247 -1.41 0.01 -18.59
N MET A 248 -2.71 0.19 -18.84
CA MET A 248 -3.72 0.26 -17.79
C MET A 248 -3.77 -1.01 -16.94
N PHE A 249 -3.69 -2.19 -17.56
CA PHE A 249 -3.67 -3.47 -16.86
C PHE A 249 -2.43 -3.62 -15.96
N ILE A 250 -1.25 -3.27 -16.47
CA ILE A 250 0.00 -3.28 -15.69
C ILE A 250 -0.11 -2.34 -14.49
N LEU A 251 -0.67 -1.15 -14.68
CA LEU A 251 -0.83 -0.18 -13.59
C LEU A 251 -1.78 -0.70 -12.50
N LEU A 252 -2.93 -1.24 -12.89
CA LEU A 252 -3.92 -1.81 -11.97
C LEU A 252 -3.34 -2.97 -11.15
N LEU A 253 -2.55 -3.85 -11.77
CA LEU A 253 -1.84 -4.90 -11.05
C LEU A 253 -0.75 -4.35 -10.14
N SER A 254 -0.03 -3.31 -10.56
CA SER A 254 1.01 -2.67 -9.75
C SER A 254 0.42 -2.00 -8.50
N ASP A 255 -0.73 -1.35 -8.62
CA ASP A 255 -1.47 -0.75 -7.49
C ASP A 255 -1.85 -1.83 -6.45
N LEU A 256 -2.47 -2.93 -6.90
CA LEU A 256 -2.79 -4.05 -6.02
C LEU A 256 -1.53 -4.66 -5.38
N LEU A 257 -0.47 -4.83 -6.16
CA LEU A 257 0.80 -5.39 -5.68
C LEU A 257 1.36 -4.55 -4.53
N ILE A 258 1.34 -3.22 -4.64
CA ILE A 258 1.83 -2.31 -3.60
C ILE A 258 1.04 -2.48 -2.30
N VAL A 259 -0.29 -2.51 -2.38
CA VAL A 259 -1.17 -2.68 -1.21
C VAL A 259 -0.95 -4.05 -0.57
N CYS A 260 -0.98 -5.12 -1.35
CA CYS A 260 -0.78 -6.48 -0.86
C CYS A 260 0.64 -6.74 -0.32
N TYR A 261 1.67 -6.16 -0.95
CA TYR A 261 3.05 -6.27 -0.48
C TYR A 261 3.25 -5.53 0.84
N SER A 262 2.69 -4.32 0.97
CA SER A 262 2.76 -3.53 2.21
C SER A 262 2.03 -4.24 3.35
N GLY A 263 0.85 -4.81 3.08
CA GLY A 263 0.12 -5.62 4.06
C GLY A 263 0.86 -6.91 4.45
N GLN A 264 1.51 -7.59 3.49
CA GLN A 264 2.35 -8.76 3.79
C GLN A 264 3.53 -8.38 4.69
N ARG A 265 4.26 -7.31 4.38
CA ARG A 265 5.37 -6.85 5.22
C ARG A 265 4.93 -6.53 6.64
N LEU A 266 3.74 -5.94 6.81
CA LEU A 266 3.20 -5.67 8.14
C LEU A 266 2.95 -6.95 8.94
N ILE A 267 2.39 -7.97 8.30
CA ILE A 267 2.18 -9.30 8.89
C ILE A 267 3.54 -9.88 9.33
N ASP A 268 4.52 -9.88 8.43
CA ASP A 268 5.85 -10.44 8.68
C ASP A 268 6.57 -9.72 9.85
N GLU A 269 6.58 -8.38 9.87
CA GLU A 269 7.21 -7.62 10.94
C GLU A 269 6.50 -7.79 12.28
N SER A 270 5.16 -7.86 12.29
CA SER A 270 4.41 -8.13 13.52
C SER A 270 4.69 -9.54 14.05
N GLN A 271 4.87 -10.53 13.17
CA GLN A 271 5.18 -11.90 13.55
C GLN A 271 6.64 -12.06 14.00
N ASN A 272 7.57 -11.25 13.49
CA ASN A 272 8.96 -11.20 13.95
C ASN A 272 9.07 -10.90 15.45
N VAL A 273 8.13 -10.13 16.04
CA VAL A 273 8.07 -9.91 17.50
C VAL A 273 7.94 -11.26 18.23
N PHE A 274 7.06 -12.14 17.76
CA PHE A 274 6.90 -13.48 18.33
C PHE A 274 8.19 -14.30 18.20
N TYR A 275 8.79 -14.35 17.01
CA TYR A 275 9.98 -15.16 16.79
C TYR A 275 11.19 -14.71 17.61
N ARG A 276 11.42 -13.39 17.74
CA ARG A 276 12.50 -12.86 18.58
C ARG A 276 12.24 -13.11 20.06
N ALA A 277 11.00 -12.97 20.51
CA ALA A 277 10.62 -13.30 21.89
C ALA A 277 10.80 -14.80 22.17
N TYR A 278 10.41 -15.67 21.24
CA TYR A 278 10.50 -17.11 21.39
C TYR A 278 11.95 -17.61 21.44
N ALA A 279 12.87 -16.95 20.73
CA ALA A 279 14.30 -17.24 20.76
C ALA A 279 14.98 -16.90 22.11
N ALA A 280 14.26 -16.35 23.07
CA ALA A 280 14.78 -16.11 24.41
C ALA A 280 15.17 -17.40 25.13
N GLU A 281 16.27 -17.36 25.87
CA GLU A 281 16.63 -18.40 26.85
C GLU A 281 15.77 -18.23 28.11
N TRP A 282 14.45 -18.35 27.94
CA TRP A 282 13.44 -18.05 28.95
C TRP A 282 13.66 -18.79 30.28
N TYR A 283 14.30 -19.96 30.26
CA TYR A 283 14.64 -20.73 31.45
C TYR A 283 15.60 -19.97 32.39
N ASN A 284 16.42 -19.07 31.84
CA ASN A 284 17.35 -18.22 32.57
C ASN A 284 16.69 -16.98 33.18
N PHE A 285 15.47 -16.63 32.81
CA PHE A 285 14.81 -15.41 33.28
C PHE A 285 14.27 -15.52 34.71
N SER A 286 14.15 -14.36 35.36
CA SER A 286 13.45 -14.25 36.63
C SER A 286 11.95 -14.51 36.48
N PRO A 287 11.21 -14.87 37.55
CA PRO A 287 9.78 -15.15 37.46
C PRO A 287 8.96 -13.98 36.87
N ARG A 288 9.34 -12.73 37.18
CA ARG A 288 8.67 -11.53 36.67
C ARG A 288 8.88 -11.37 35.17
N LEU A 289 10.11 -11.55 34.67
CA LEU A 289 10.43 -11.50 33.24
C LEU A 289 9.78 -12.64 32.45
N LYS A 290 9.73 -13.85 33.02
CA LYS A 290 9.00 -14.99 32.42
C LYS A 290 7.52 -14.65 32.20
N SER A 291 6.88 -14.01 33.20
CA SER A 291 5.48 -13.59 33.08
C SER A 291 5.28 -12.60 31.93
N LEU A 292 6.13 -11.57 31.82
CA LEU A 292 6.06 -10.61 30.71
C LEU A 292 6.29 -11.27 29.35
N LEU A 293 7.27 -12.17 29.25
CA LEU A 293 7.55 -12.91 28.02
C LEU A 293 6.35 -13.74 27.55
N ILE A 294 5.66 -14.43 28.48
CA ILE A 294 4.45 -15.20 28.16
C ILE A 294 3.37 -14.28 27.60
N MET A 295 3.17 -13.09 28.19
CA MET A 295 2.21 -12.11 27.66
C MET A 295 2.58 -11.66 26.25
N THR A 296 3.87 -11.40 26.00
CA THR A 296 4.37 -11.05 24.67
C THR A 296 4.05 -12.14 23.67
N LEU A 297 4.46 -13.39 23.95
CA LEU A 297 4.25 -14.54 23.09
C LEU A 297 2.76 -14.77 22.79
N TYR A 298 1.91 -14.70 23.82
CA TYR A 298 0.47 -14.85 23.65
C TYR A 298 -0.10 -13.77 22.73
N ARG A 299 0.29 -12.50 22.93
CA ARG A 299 -0.24 -11.38 22.13
C ARG A 299 0.29 -11.39 20.69
N SER A 300 1.57 -11.71 20.48
CA SER A 300 2.23 -11.68 19.18
C SER A 300 2.01 -12.95 18.35
N ASN A 301 1.40 -14.00 18.93
CA ASN A 301 0.98 -15.20 18.17
C ASN A 301 -0.09 -14.89 17.12
N ILE A 302 -0.86 -13.81 17.31
CA ILE A 302 -1.80 -13.31 16.31
C ILE A 302 -1.15 -12.11 15.60
N PRO A 303 -0.71 -12.27 14.34
CA PRO A 303 -0.07 -11.19 13.61
C PRO A 303 -1.07 -10.08 13.30
N CYS A 304 -0.55 -8.86 13.22
CA CYS A 304 -1.32 -7.69 12.81
C CYS A 304 -1.25 -7.57 11.28
N GLY A 305 -2.39 -7.33 10.63
CA GLY A 305 -2.47 -7.25 9.19
C GLY A 305 -3.64 -6.40 8.73
N LEU A 306 -3.63 -6.00 7.47
CA LEU A 306 -4.69 -5.20 6.88
C LEU A 306 -5.70 -6.10 6.16
N LYS A 307 -6.99 -5.80 6.29
CA LYS A 307 -8.06 -6.53 5.60
C LYS A 307 -8.95 -5.60 4.79
N ALA A 308 -9.29 -6.02 3.58
CA ALA A 308 -10.37 -5.44 2.81
C ALA A 308 -11.71 -5.93 3.37
N GLY A 309 -12.55 -4.98 3.79
CA GLY A 309 -13.90 -5.22 4.29
C GLY A 309 -13.99 -6.16 5.50
N ASN A 310 -12.95 -6.22 6.35
CA ASN A 310 -12.79 -7.20 7.44
C ASN A 310 -12.78 -8.69 7.02
N MET A 311 -12.77 -8.98 5.72
CA MET A 311 -12.92 -10.35 5.22
C MET A 311 -11.66 -10.85 4.52
N ILE A 312 -11.09 -10.02 3.62
CA ILE A 312 -10.04 -10.46 2.72
C ILE A 312 -8.70 -9.89 3.20
N PRO A 313 -7.73 -10.71 3.63
CA PRO A 313 -6.42 -10.21 4.02
C PRO A 313 -5.69 -9.58 2.83
N LEU A 314 -5.09 -8.42 3.02
CA LEU A 314 -4.27 -7.75 2.01
C LEU A 314 -2.85 -8.31 2.10
N CYS A 315 -2.63 -9.44 1.43
CA CYS A 315 -1.35 -10.16 1.45
C CYS A 315 -0.99 -10.67 0.06
N ILE A 316 0.23 -11.23 -0.08
CA ILE A 316 0.71 -11.71 -1.39
C ILE A 316 -0.13 -12.87 -1.94
N ALA A 317 -0.76 -13.66 -1.06
CA ALA A 317 -1.69 -14.72 -1.47
C ALA A 317 -2.95 -14.17 -2.14
N THR A 318 -3.48 -13.04 -1.65
CA THR A 318 -4.61 -12.33 -2.27
C THR A 318 -4.22 -11.77 -3.64
N TYR A 319 -3.03 -11.17 -3.75
CA TYR A 319 -2.49 -10.74 -5.04
C TYR A 319 -2.42 -11.89 -6.04
N ALA A 320 -1.82 -13.02 -5.65
CA ALA A 320 -1.72 -14.21 -6.49
C ALA A 320 -3.12 -14.75 -6.88
N ALA A 321 -4.09 -14.71 -5.96
CA ALA A 321 -5.46 -15.12 -6.25
C ALA A 321 -6.11 -14.21 -7.31
N VAL A 322 -5.97 -12.89 -7.21
CA VAL A 322 -6.49 -11.94 -8.21
C VAL A 322 -5.83 -12.16 -9.57
N VAL A 323 -4.51 -12.34 -9.62
CA VAL A 323 -3.79 -12.62 -10.89
C VAL A 323 -4.28 -13.93 -11.53
N ARG A 324 -4.50 -15.00 -10.73
CA ARG A 324 -5.07 -16.25 -11.26
C ARG A 324 -6.47 -16.03 -11.83
N ILE A 325 -7.35 -15.32 -11.11
CA ILE A 325 -8.70 -15.01 -11.58
C ILE A 325 -8.65 -14.20 -12.89
N ALA A 326 -7.74 -13.22 -12.98
CA ALA A 326 -7.53 -12.44 -14.20
C ALA A 326 -7.19 -13.33 -15.40
N MET A 327 -6.24 -14.25 -15.23
CA MET A 327 -5.83 -15.19 -16.28
C MET A 327 -6.94 -16.19 -16.64
N SER A 328 -7.71 -16.67 -15.66
CA SER A 328 -8.89 -17.51 -15.90
C SER A 328 -9.96 -16.77 -16.70
N TYR A 329 -10.29 -15.52 -16.37
CA TYR A 329 -11.24 -14.70 -17.14
C TYR A 329 -10.76 -14.46 -18.55
N PHE A 330 -9.48 -14.09 -18.73
CA PHE A 330 -8.90 -13.91 -20.06
C PHE A 330 -9.00 -15.19 -20.91
N THR A 331 -8.70 -16.35 -20.33
CA THR A 331 -8.74 -17.64 -21.03
C THR A 331 -10.19 -18.04 -21.36
N ALA A 332 -11.14 -17.82 -20.44
CA ALA A 332 -12.56 -18.08 -20.67
C ALA A 332 -13.12 -17.21 -21.81
N PHE A 333 -12.81 -15.91 -21.81
CA PHE A 333 -13.23 -15.03 -22.90
C PHE A 333 -12.59 -15.39 -24.24
N LYS A 334 -11.34 -15.84 -24.24
CA LYS A 334 -10.69 -16.35 -25.45
C LYS A 334 -11.43 -17.57 -26.00
N SER A 335 -11.80 -18.52 -25.13
CA SER A 335 -12.55 -19.72 -25.53
C SER A 335 -13.95 -19.43 -26.10
N PHE A 336 -14.57 -18.28 -25.79
CA PHE A 336 -15.84 -17.89 -26.40
C PHE A 336 -15.67 -17.23 -27.78
N LYS A 337 -14.44 -16.82 -28.12
CA LYS A 337 -14.11 -16.21 -29.40
C LYS A 337 -13.73 -17.27 -30.44
N ASP A 338 -13.07 -18.34 -30.01
CA ASP A 338 -12.67 -19.50 -30.82
C ASP A 338 -13.89 -20.39 -31.14
#